data_AF-A0A151ED80-F1
#
_entry.id   AF-A0A151ED80-F1
#
_cell.length_a   1.000
_cell.length_b   1.000
_cell.length_c   1.000
_cell.angle_alpha   90.00
_cell.angle_beta   90.00
_cell.angle_gamma   90.00
#
_symmetry.space_group_name_H-M   'P 1'
#
loop_
_entity.id
_entity.type
_entity.pdbx_description
1 polymer ?
#
loop_
_entity_poly.entity_id
_entity_poly.type
_entity_poly.pdbx_seq_one_letter_code
_entity_poly.pdbx_strand_id
1 'polypeptide(L)'
;MFKGKPVRVIITGEAEQEYNELNQTVKKEKSEGIQSSEYQTLLNSINQKIDFLKKDPQYGIHIPKNRIPKEYIIKYNVNNLWKINLPKGWRMIYTLRGNEVEIISLILDLFDHKRYTKKFGYKKG
;
A
#
# COMPACT_ATOMS: atom_id res chain seq x y z
N MET A 1 -8.42 20.77 2.96
CA MET A 1 -9.41 19.80 2.39
C MET A 1 -9.06 19.58 0.93
N PHE A 2 -8.92 18.33 0.49
CA PHE A 2 -8.31 17.92 -0.80
C PHE A 2 -9.24 18.00 -2.03
N LYS A 3 -10.40 18.66 -1.92
CA LYS A 3 -11.45 18.61 -2.96
C LYS A 3 -10.95 19.23 -4.27
N GLY A 4 -11.10 18.48 -5.37
CA GLY A 4 -10.89 18.94 -6.74
C GLY A 4 -9.46 18.80 -7.29
N LYS A 5 -8.49 18.33 -6.49
CA LYS A 5 -7.12 18.14 -6.98
C LYS A 5 -6.96 16.79 -7.66
N PRO A 6 -6.20 16.71 -8.78
CA PRO A 6 -5.82 15.43 -9.36
C PRO A 6 -5.03 14.61 -8.32
N VAL A 7 -5.35 13.32 -8.25
CA VAL A 7 -4.67 12.37 -7.37
C VAL A 7 -3.85 11.41 -8.22
N ARG A 8 -2.56 11.37 -7.96
CA ARG A 8 -1.62 10.42 -8.55
C ARG A 8 -1.25 9.37 -7.50
N VAL A 9 -1.28 8.11 -7.90
CA VAL A 9 -0.85 7.00 -7.05
C VAL A 9 0.44 6.44 -7.62
N ILE A 10 1.48 6.34 -6.79
CA ILE A 10 2.81 5.86 -7.17
C ILE A 10 3.16 4.71 -6.22
N ILE A 11 3.52 3.57 -6.77
CA ILE A 11 4.10 2.45 -6.00
C ILE A 11 5.61 2.68 -5.95
N THR A 12 6.20 2.68 -4.76
CA THR A 12 7.62 2.95 -4.56
C THR A 12 8.15 2.22 -3.32
N GLY A 13 9.45 2.34 -3.05
CA GLY A 13 10.08 1.65 -1.91
C GLY A 13 10.00 0.14 -2.04
N GLU A 14 9.81 -0.55 -0.91
CA GLU A 14 9.69 -2.01 -0.87
C GLU A 14 8.40 -2.51 -1.57
N ALA A 15 7.34 -1.68 -1.63
CA ALA A 15 6.11 -2.05 -2.33
C ALA A 15 6.28 -2.27 -3.84
N GLU A 16 7.21 -1.57 -4.48
CA GLU A 16 7.42 -1.70 -5.93
C GLU A 16 7.93 -3.09 -6.28
N GLN A 17 8.93 -3.57 -5.54
CA GLN A 17 9.45 -4.91 -5.70
C GLN A 17 8.36 -5.96 -5.46
N GLU A 18 7.64 -5.87 -4.34
CA GLU A 18 6.59 -6.82 -3.98
C GLU A 18 5.46 -6.86 -5.03
N TYR A 19 5.06 -5.70 -5.52
CA TYR A 19 4.03 -5.59 -6.54
C TYR A 19 4.48 -6.20 -7.87
N ASN A 20 5.74 -6.00 -8.26
CA ASN A 20 6.30 -6.57 -9.49
C ASN A 20 6.40 -8.10 -9.40
N GLU A 21 6.88 -8.64 -8.28
CA GLU A 21 6.96 -10.09 -8.02
C GLU A 21 5.56 -10.74 -8.04
N LEU A 22 4.57 -10.08 -7.41
CA LEU A 22 3.18 -10.53 -7.45
C LEU A 22 2.61 -10.55 -8.87
N ASN A 23 2.87 -9.51 -9.66
CA ASN A 23 2.44 -9.45 -11.06
C ASN A 23 3.07 -10.57 -11.90
N GLN A 24 4.36 -10.86 -11.71
CA GLN A 24 5.03 -11.96 -12.42
C GLN A 24 4.43 -13.32 -12.05
N THR A 25 4.20 -13.54 -10.75
CA THR A 25 3.53 -14.76 -10.25
C THR A 25 2.16 -14.94 -10.89
N VAL A 26 1.32 -13.90 -10.87
CA VAL A 26 -0.03 -13.95 -11.47
C VAL A 26 0.03 -14.17 -12.99
N LYS A 27 0.99 -13.58 -13.69
CA LYS A 27 1.17 -13.82 -15.14
C LYS A 27 1.50 -15.28 -15.42
N LYS A 28 2.40 -15.87 -14.63
CA LYS A 28 2.76 -17.29 -14.74
C LYS A 28 1.55 -18.19 -14.48
N GLU A 29 0.82 -17.98 -13.39
CA GLU A 29 -0.38 -18.76 -13.07
C GLU A 29 -1.41 -18.75 -14.21
N LYS A 30 -1.67 -17.57 -14.78
CA LYS A 30 -2.58 -17.43 -15.92
C LYS A 30 -2.08 -18.18 -17.16
N SER A 31 -0.77 -18.17 -17.42
CA SER A 31 -0.18 -18.94 -18.53
C SER A 31 -0.27 -20.45 -18.33
N GLU A 32 -0.33 -20.90 -17.07
CA GLU A 32 -0.51 -22.31 -16.68
C GLU A 32 -2.00 -22.71 -16.60
N GLY A 33 -2.93 -21.82 -16.95
CA GLY A 33 -4.38 -22.08 -16.95
C GLY A 33 -5.04 -21.98 -15.58
N ILE A 34 -4.34 -21.50 -14.55
CA ILE A 34 -4.89 -21.30 -13.20
C ILE A 34 -5.88 -20.13 -13.23
N GLN A 35 -7.16 -20.45 -13.08
CA GLN A 35 -8.27 -19.50 -13.19
C GLN A 35 -8.45 -18.61 -11.95
N SER A 36 -8.00 -19.07 -10.78
CA SER A 36 -8.13 -18.34 -9.52
C SER A 36 -7.08 -18.80 -8.52
N SER A 37 -6.50 -17.84 -7.81
CA SER A 37 -5.52 -18.08 -6.75
C SER A 37 -5.58 -16.97 -5.70
N GLU A 38 -4.91 -17.18 -4.58
CA GLU A 38 -4.74 -16.13 -3.56
C GLU A 38 -3.91 -14.95 -4.09
N TYR A 39 -2.92 -15.21 -4.95
CA TYR A 39 -2.09 -14.17 -5.58
C TYR A 39 -2.92 -13.31 -6.54
N GLN A 40 -3.77 -13.93 -7.36
CA GLN A 40 -4.68 -13.21 -8.24
C GLN A 40 -5.68 -12.36 -7.44
N THR A 41 -6.22 -12.92 -6.36
CA THR A 41 -7.13 -12.21 -5.45
C THR A 41 -6.44 -11.00 -4.81
N LEU A 42 -5.21 -11.17 -4.34
CA LEU A 42 -4.42 -10.09 -3.75
C LEU A 42 -4.12 -8.99 -4.76
N LEU A 43 -3.65 -9.35 -5.96
CA LEU A 43 -3.34 -8.38 -7.02
C LEU A 43 -4.58 -7.58 -7.43
N ASN A 44 -5.71 -8.26 -7.64
CA ASN A 44 -6.98 -7.62 -7.96
C ASN A 44 -7.41 -6.66 -6.85
N SER A 45 -7.26 -7.06 -5.58
CA SER A 45 -7.56 -6.20 -4.45
C SER A 45 -6.62 -4.98 -4.42
N ILE A 46 -5.32 -5.14 -4.64
CA ILE A 46 -4.36 -4.02 -4.66
C ILE A 46 -4.77 -3.01 -5.74
N ASN A 47 -5.04 -3.48 -6.96
CA ASN A 47 -5.45 -2.62 -8.07
C ASN A 47 -6.76 -1.88 -7.78
N GLN A 48 -7.75 -2.58 -7.21
CA GLN A 48 -8.99 -1.94 -6.77
C GLN A 48 -8.72 -0.84 -5.72
N LYS A 49 -7.85 -1.11 -4.74
CA LYS A 49 -7.52 -0.10 -3.72
C LYS A 49 -6.75 1.09 -4.28
N ILE A 50 -5.90 0.87 -5.28
CA ILE A 50 -5.24 1.96 -6.04
C ILE A 50 -6.30 2.86 -6.70
N ASP A 51 -7.32 2.27 -7.32
CA ASP A 51 -8.40 3.06 -7.94
C ASP A 51 -9.27 3.80 -6.91
N PHE A 52 -9.44 3.24 -5.71
CA PHE A 52 -10.07 3.96 -4.60
C PHE A 52 -9.21 5.13 -4.14
N LEU A 53 -7.89 4.96 -4.03
CA LEU A 53 -6.98 6.06 -3.66
C LEU A 53 -7.00 7.21 -4.66
N LYS A 54 -7.17 6.94 -5.96
CA LYS A 54 -7.32 7.99 -6.99
C LYS A 54 -8.59 8.83 -6.78
N LYS A 55 -9.64 8.25 -6.19
CA LYS A 55 -10.93 8.93 -5.93
C LYS A 55 -10.95 9.60 -4.56
N ASP A 56 -10.38 8.92 -3.58
CA ASP A 56 -10.25 9.38 -2.20
C ASP A 56 -8.86 9.02 -1.64
N PRO A 57 -7.91 9.96 -1.62
CA PRO A 57 -6.55 9.70 -1.12
C PRO A 57 -6.55 9.38 0.38
N GLN A 58 -7.60 9.74 1.13
CA GLN A 58 -7.73 9.46 2.56
C GLN A 58 -8.56 8.20 2.85
N TYR A 59 -8.80 7.35 1.84
CA TYR A 59 -9.58 6.11 1.94
C TYR A 59 -9.10 5.14 3.03
N GLY A 60 -7.79 5.12 3.32
CA GLY A 60 -7.23 4.21 4.31
C GLY A 60 -7.57 4.54 5.76
N ILE A 61 -7.00 3.75 6.67
CA ILE A 61 -7.02 4.02 8.11
C ILE A 61 -5.77 4.83 8.46
N HIS A 62 -5.97 6.03 9.02
CA HIS A 62 -4.87 6.88 9.45
C HIS A 62 -4.08 6.22 10.61
N ILE A 63 -2.75 6.20 10.49
CA ILE A 63 -1.85 5.73 11.54
C ILE A 63 -1.42 6.93 12.38
N PRO A 64 -1.66 6.94 13.70
CA PRO A 64 -1.21 8.00 14.59
C PRO A 64 0.30 8.25 14.47
N LYS A 65 0.73 9.52 14.52
CA LYS A 65 2.14 9.92 14.33
C LYS A 65 3.12 9.20 15.26
N ASN A 66 2.72 8.98 16.52
CA ASN A 66 3.52 8.26 17.51
C ASN A 66 3.65 6.75 17.24
N ARG A 67 2.88 6.20 16.29
CA ARG A 67 2.94 4.80 15.85
C ARG A 67 3.64 4.63 14.50
N ILE A 68 4.16 5.70 13.90
CA ILE A 68 4.90 5.64 12.64
C ILE A 68 6.32 5.10 12.95
N PRO A 69 6.74 3.98 12.33
CA PRO A 69 8.11 3.50 12.48
C PRO A 69 9.15 4.55 12.06
N LYS A 70 10.22 4.70 12.87
CA LYS A 70 11.31 5.66 12.61
C LYS A 70 11.93 5.51 11.23
N GLU A 71 12.01 4.28 10.74
CA GLU A 71 12.53 3.97 9.40
C GLU A 71 11.78 4.72 8.30
N TYR A 72 10.45 4.83 8.37
CA TYR A 72 9.70 5.58 7.36
C TYR A 72 9.98 7.09 7.44
N ILE A 73 10.15 7.62 8.65
CA ILE A 73 10.47 9.03 8.86
C ILE A 73 11.84 9.33 8.26
N ILE A 74 12.83 8.48 8.53
CA ILE A 74 14.21 8.67 8.06
C ILE A 74 14.31 8.48 6.54
N LYS A 75 13.76 7.38 6.01
CA LYS A 75 13.91 7.03 4.58
C LYS A 75 13.06 7.89 3.65
N TYR A 76 11.85 8.25 4.07
CA TYR A 76 10.86 8.88 3.18
C TYR A 76 10.40 10.26 3.66
N ASN A 77 10.95 10.77 4.77
CA ASN A 77 10.56 12.04 5.39
C ASN A 77 9.04 12.14 5.60
N VAL A 78 8.41 11.06 6.08
CA VAL A 78 6.95 11.02 6.30
C VAL A 78 6.56 11.68 7.60
N ASN A 79 5.47 12.45 7.56
CA ASN A 79 4.82 13.03 8.74
C ASN A 79 3.37 12.51 8.92
N ASN A 80 2.91 11.66 7.99
CA ASN A 80 1.60 11.06 7.92
C ASN A 80 1.72 9.67 7.28
N LEU A 81 0.93 8.72 7.77
CA LEU A 81 0.93 7.35 7.26
C LEU A 81 -0.50 6.79 7.33
N TRP A 82 -0.85 5.98 6.35
CA TRP A 82 -2.16 5.36 6.21
C TRP A 82 -1.98 3.88 5.93
N LYS A 83 -3.00 3.10 6.30
CA LYS A 83 -3.04 1.65 6.12
C LYS A 83 -4.34 1.24 5.45
N ILE A 84 -4.25 0.37 4.44
CA ILE A 84 -5.41 -0.35 3.92
C ILE A 84 -5.24 -1.83 4.21
N ASN A 85 -6.30 -2.46 4.73
CA ASN A 85 -6.35 -3.91 4.89
C ASN A 85 -6.64 -4.55 3.53
N LEU A 86 -5.86 -5.58 3.19
CA LEU A 86 -5.98 -6.39 2.00
C LEU A 86 -6.36 -7.83 2.40
N PRO A 87 -6.79 -8.67 1.43
CA PRO A 87 -7.11 -10.07 1.67
C PRO A 87 -5.98 -10.83 2.37
N LYS A 88 -6.33 -11.92 3.07
CA LYS A 88 -5.37 -12.84 3.70
C LYS A 88 -4.41 -12.17 4.69
N GLY A 89 -4.86 -11.07 5.30
CA GLY A 89 -4.07 -10.34 6.29
C GLY A 89 -2.93 -9.50 5.69
N TRP A 90 -2.93 -9.27 4.39
CA TRP A 90 -2.02 -8.32 3.76
C TRP A 90 -2.40 -6.88 4.12
N ARG A 91 -1.43 -5.99 4.06
CA ARG A 91 -1.59 -4.56 4.34
C ARG A 91 -0.83 -3.75 3.32
N MET A 92 -1.48 -2.69 2.84
CA MET A 92 -0.86 -1.64 2.05
C MET A 92 -0.60 -0.44 2.95
N ILE A 93 0.65 0.01 3.00
CA ILE A 93 1.06 1.21 3.72
C ILE A 93 1.39 2.30 2.73
N TYR A 94 0.82 3.48 2.93
CA TYR A 94 1.05 4.60 2.04
C TYR A 94 1.10 5.91 2.81
N THR A 95 1.72 6.92 2.20
CA THR A 95 1.78 8.29 2.69
C THR A 95 1.18 9.21 1.64
N LEU A 96 0.58 10.31 2.10
CA LEU A 96 0.11 11.37 1.21
C LEU A 96 1.11 12.51 1.20
N ARG A 97 1.52 12.91 0.01
CA ARG A 97 2.17 14.19 -0.26
C ARG A 97 1.21 15.04 -1.05
N GLY A 98 1.20 16.34 -0.83
CA GLY A 98 0.35 17.23 -1.60
C GLY A 98 0.94 18.62 -1.62
N ASN A 99 0.72 19.31 -2.72
CA ASN A 99 0.99 20.73 -2.87
C ASN A 99 -0.29 21.43 -3.35
N GLU A 100 -0.17 22.64 -3.87
CA GLU A 100 -1.31 23.39 -4.40
C GLU A 100 -1.93 22.76 -5.65
N VAL A 101 -1.16 21.97 -6.40
CA VAL A 101 -1.50 21.45 -7.73
C VAL A 101 -2.04 20.02 -7.69
N GLU A 102 -1.40 19.10 -6.98
CA GLU A 102 -1.76 17.69 -6.97
C GLU A 102 -1.62 17.05 -5.59
N ILE A 103 -2.20 15.86 -5.48
CA ILE A 103 -2.02 14.96 -4.33
C ILE A 103 -1.35 13.70 -4.85
N ILE A 104 -0.27 13.31 -4.20
CA ILE A 104 0.48 12.10 -4.52
C ILE A 104 0.32 11.12 -3.36
N SER A 105 -0.30 9.99 -3.64
CA SER A 105 -0.34 8.82 -2.74
C SER A 105 0.84 7.92 -3.07
N LEU A 106 1.85 7.91 -2.19
CA LEU A 106 3.03 7.06 -2.31
C LEU A 106 2.80 5.77 -1.52
N ILE A 107 2.60 4.64 -2.21
CA ILE A 107 2.53 3.32 -1.60
C ILE A 107 3.96 2.87 -1.31
N LEU A 108 4.30 2.70 -0.03
CA LEU A 108 5.66 2.45 0.44
C LEU A 108 5.92 0.97 0.70
N ASP A 109 4.89 0.26 1.15
CA ASP A 109 5.01 -1.14 1.55
C ASP A 109 3.72 -1.94 1.27
N LEU A 110 3.92 -3.19 0.85
CA LEU A 110 2.92 -4.23 0.73
C LEU A 110 3.46 -5.45 1.47
N PHE A 111 2.79 -5.90 2.53
CA PHE A 111 3.27 -7.07 3.25
C PHE A 111 2.17 -7.82 4.00
N ASP A 112 2.49 -9.05 4.38
CA ASP A 112 1.66 -9.91 5.20
C ASP A 112 1.59 -9.47 6.68
N HIS A 113 0.86 -10.22 7.49
CA HIS A 113 0.74 -9.94 8.91
C HIS A 113 2.07 -10.02 9.66
N LYS A 114 2.93 -10.99 9.34
CA LYS A 114 4.17 -11.24 10.08
C LYS A 114 5.16 -10.08 9.89
N ARG A 115 5.37 -9.67 8.64
CA ARG A 115 6.21 -8.53 8.27
C ARG A 115 5.65 -7.22 8.81
N TYR A 116 4.34 -7.01 8.75
CA TYR A 116 3.69 -5.86 9.38
C TYR A 116 3.99 -5.74 10.87
N THR A 117 3.73 -6.81 11.63
CA THR A 117 3.92 -6.84 13.08
C THR A 117 5.37 -6.55 13.45
N LYS A 118 6.33 -7.12 12.69
CA LYS A 118 7.76 -6.86 12.87
C LYS A 118 8.11 -5.39 12.58
N LYS A 119 7.67 -4.84 11.43
CA LYS A 119 7.98 -3.46 11.01
C LYS A 119 7.39 -2.42 11.97
N PHE A 120 6.20 -2.67 12.52
CA PHE A 120 5.51 -1.77 13.44
C PHE A 120 5.80 -2.02 14.93
N GLY A 121 6.65 -3.01 15.25
CA GLY A 121 7.04 -3.30 16.63
C GLY A 121 5.88 -3.77 17.52
N TYR A 122 4.81 -4.30 16.93
CA TYR A 122 3.72 -4.88 17.72
C TYR A 122 4.20 -6.20 18.34
N LYS A 123 3.99 -6.37 19.66
CA LYS A 123 4.22 -7.65 20.31
C LYS A 123 3.25 -8.67 19.73
N LYS A 124 3.72 -9.90 19.47
CA LYS A 124 2.82 -11.03 19.24
C LYS A 124 2.04 -11.22 20.54
N GLY A 125 0.74 -10.89 20.51
CA GLY A 125 -0.20 -11.24 21.57
C GLY A 125 -0.60 -12.69 21.47
#